data_AF-A0A956TPH5-F1
#
_entry.id   AF-A0A956TPH5-F1
#
_cell.length_a   1.000
_cell.length_b   1.000
_cell.length_c   1.000
_cell.angle_alpha   90.00
_cell.angle_beta   90.00
_cell.angle_gamma   90.00
#
_symmetry.space_group_name_H-M   'P 1'
#
loop_
_entity.id
_entity.type
_entity.pdbx_description
1 polymer ?
#
loop_
_entity_poly.entity_id
_entity_poly.type
_entity_poly.pdbx_seq_one_letter_code
_entity_poly.pdbx_strand_id
1 'polypeptide(L)'
;MVKQSKRENFDVSPEQEAYINSLQELIKAPSRKDAILTAVRLTLLLAAESQQGYQFYLAKPGCRDPRRLLMAEIEAPNLQTWA
;
A
#
# COMPACT_ATOMS: atom_id res chain seq x y z
N MET A 1 -27.00 6.70 -14.78
CA MET A 1 -26.14 6.99 -13.61
C MET A 1 -25.00 7.89 -14.07
N VAL A 2 -24.99 9.16 -13.63
CA VAL A 2 -23.89 10.07 -13.95
C VAL A 2 -22.66 9.62 -13.15
N LYS A 3 -21.60 9.18 -13.82
CA LYS A 3 -20.29 9.01 -13.18
C LYS A 3 -19.80 10.41 -12.80
N GLN A 4 -20.05 10.84 -11.56
CA GLN A 4 -19.45 12.04 -11.01
C GLN A 4 -17.95 11.78 -10.79
N SER A 5 -17.16 11.92 -11.84
CA SER A 5 -15.70 11.96 -11.71
C SER A 5 -15.29 13.36 -11.30
N LYS A 6 -14.79 13.51 -10.08
CA LYS A 6 -14.16 14.74 -9.60
C LYS A 6 -12.67 14.71 -9.96
N ARG A 7 -12.15 15.84 -10.47
CA ARG A 7 -10.70 16.01 -10.68
C ARG A 7 -10.08 16.48 -9.37
N GLU A 8 -9.07 15.75 -8.92
CA GLU A 8 -8.23 16.13 -7.78
C GLU A 8 -6.86 16.51 -8.35
N ASN A 9 -6.34 17.67 -7.95
CA ASN A 9 -4.98 18.12 -8.26
C ASN A 9 -4.23 18.25 -6.93
N PHE A 10 -3.00 17.75 -6.89
CA PHE A 10 -2.11 17.87 -5.74
C PHE A 10 -0.72 18.17 -6.25
N ASP A 11 0.01 18.99 -5.50
CA ASP A 11 1.41 19.29 -5.80
C ASP A 11 2.25 18.07 -5.43
N VAL A 12 3.15 17.71 -6.34
CA VAL A 12 4.01 16.53 -6.22
C VAL A 12 5.45 17.01 -6.34
N SER A 13 6.29 16.69 -5.36
CA SER A 13 7.72 16.97 -5.46
C SER A 13 8.37 16.09 -6.54
N PRO A 14 9.54 16.46 -7.10
CA PRO A 14 10.24 15.60 -8.08
C PRO A 14 10.52 14.18 -7.56
N GLU A 15 10.80 14.06 -6.26
CA GLU A 15 11.02 12.77 -5.59
C GLU A 15 9.73 11.92 -5.54
N GLN A 16 8.61 12.53 -5.15
CA GLN A 16 7.30 11.88 -5.17
C GLN A 16 6.89 11.50 -6.60
N GLU A 17 7.28 12.30 -7.59
CA GLU A 17 7.04 12.02 -8.99
C GLU A 17 7.77 10.74 -9.42
N ALA A 18 9.03 10.60 -9.02
CA ALA A 18 9.83 9.40 -9.26
C ALA A 18 9.18 8.17 -8.61
N TYR A 19 8.69 8.27 -7.36
CA TYR A 19 7.99 7.16 -6.70
C TYR A 19 6.73 6.73 -7.44
N ILE A 20 5.92 7.67 -7.93
CA ILE A 20 4.71 7.35 -8.71
C ILE A 20 5.07 6.68 -10.04
N ASN A 21 6.13 7.13 -10.71
CA ASN A 21 6.60 6.51 -11.95
C ASN A 21 7.10 5.09 -11.71
N SER A 22 7.92 4.87 -10.68
CA SER A 22 8.38 3.52 -10.30
C SER A 22 7.22 2.62 -9.91
N LEU A 23 6.23 3.12 -9.17
CA LEU A 23 5.02 2.36 -8.84
C LEU A 23 4.29 1.91 -10.11
N GLN A 24 4.07 2.83 -11.07
CA GLN A 24 3.39 2.51 -12.32
C GLN A 24 4.13 1.41 -13.10
N GLU A 25 5.45 1.48 -13.18
CA GLU A 25 6.28 0.48 -13.87
C GLU A 25 6.22 -0.88 -13.17
N LEU A 26 6.39 -0.91 -11.84
CA LEU A 26 6.41 -2.14 -11.04
C LEU A 26 5.10 -2.92 -11.15
N ILE A 27 3.96 -2.23 -11.11
CA ILE A 27 2.64 -2.88 -11.20
C ILE A 27 2.09 -2.92 -12.63
N LYS A 28 2.86 -2.42 -13.61
CA LYS A 28 2.49 -2.32 -15.04
C LYS A 28 1.13 -1.64 -15.24
N ALA A 29 0.87 -0.56 -14.50
CA ALA A 29 -0.39 0.14 -14.59
C ALA A 29 -0.50 0.94 -15.89
N PRO A 30 -1.70 0.97 -16.52
CA PRO A 30 -1.91 1.64 -17.81
C PRO A 30 -1.83 3.16 -17.72
N SER A 31 -1.97 3.75 -16.52
CA SER A 31 -1.79 5.17 -16.28
C SER A 31 -1.29 5.46 -14.86
N ARG A 32 -0.72 6.65 -14.63
CA ARG A 32 -0.33 7.14 -13.30
C ARG A 32 -1.52 7.15 -12.33
N LYS A 33 -2.69 7.56 -12.82
CA LYS A 33 -3.93 7.56 -12.04
C LYS A 33 -4.29 6.14 -11.58
N ASP A 34 -4.22 5.17 -12.47
CA ASP A 34 -4.54 3.79 -12.14
C ASP A 34 -3.51 3.19 -11.18
N ALA A 35 -2.24 3.58 -11.31
CA ALA A 35 -1.19 3.20 -10.37
C ALA A 35 -1.51 3.69 -8.94
N ILE A 36 -1.80 4.98 -8.80
CA ILE A 36 -2.12 5.61 -7.51
C ILE A 36 -3.39 5.00 -6.91
N LEU A 37 -4.47 4.89 -7.69
CA LEU A 37 -5.73 4.31 -7.19
C LEU A 37 -5.59 2.83 -6.83
N THR A 38 -4.74 2.08 -7.51
CA THR A 38 -4.43 0.69 -7.16
C THR A 38 -3.67 0.62 -5.84
N ALA A 39 -2.66 1.47 -5.63
CA ALA A 39 -1.94 1.55 -4.37
C ALA A 39 -2.89 1.91 -3.20
N VAL A 40 -3.75 2.91 -3.38
CA VAL A 40 -4.75 3.28 -2.37
C VAL A 40 -5.66 2.11 -2.00
N ARG A 41 -6.19 1.38 -2.99
CA ARG A 41 -7.04 0.21 -2.74
C ARG A 41 -6.29 -0.90 -2.00
N LEU A 42 -5.05 -1.16 -2.39
CA LEU A 42 -4.21 -2.16 -1.74
C LEU A 42 -3.95 -1.78 -0.28
N THR A 43 -3.55 -0.53 -0.01
CA THR A 43 -3.33 -0.04 1.36
C THR A 43 -4.59 -0.14 2.21
N LEU A 44 -5.77 0.20 1.66
CA LEU A 44 -7.04 0.05 2.38
C LEU A 44 -7.37 -1.40 2.71
N LEU A 45 -7.16 -2.33 1.76
CA LEU A 45 -7.35 -3.75 2.01
C LEU A 45 -6.41 -4.25 3.11
N LEU A 46 -5.12 -3.94 2.98
CA LEU A 46 -4.10 -4.29 3.96
C LEU A 46 -4.43 -3.76 5.36
N ALA A 47 -4.95 -2.54 5.46
CA ALA A 47 -5.41 -1.96 6.73
C ALA A 47 -6.64 -2.67 7.30
N ALA A 48 -7.63 -2.99 6.46
CA ALA A 48 -8.82 -3.70 6.90
C ALA A 48 -8.50 -5.11 7.42
N GLU A 49 -7.59 -5.83 6.76
CA GLU A 49 -7.11 -7.14 7.23
C GLU A 49 -6.31 -7.00 8.53
N SER A 50 -5.43 -6.00 8.64
CA SER A 50 -4.68 -5.73 9.87
C SER A 50 -5.59 -5.47 11.08
N GLN A 51 -6.67 -4.69 10.90
CA GLN A 51 -7.65 -4.42 11.95
C GLN A 51 -8.38 -5.67 12.44
N GLN A 52 -8.50 -6.70 11.59
CA GLN A 52 -9.06 -7.99 11.96
C GLN A 52 -8.04 -8.91 12.67
N GLY A 53 -6.83 -8.42 12.91
CA GLY A 53 -5.74 -9.16 13.54
C GLY A 53 -4.88 -9.96 12.57
N TYR A 54 -5.09 -9.82 11.25
CA TYR A 54 -4.24 -10.49 10.28
C TYR A 54 -2.84 -9.91 10.24
N GLN A 55 -1.95 -10.77 9.77
CA GLN A 55 -0.54 -10.62 9.92
C GLN A 55 0.14 -10.84 8.54
N PHE A 56 0.92 -9.86 8.08
CA PHE A 56 1.66 -9.92 6.82
C PHE A 56 3.08 -10.48 6.96
N TYR A 57 3.49 -11.27 5.98
CA TYR A 57 4.81 -11.86 5.92
C TYR A 57 5.36 -11.82 4.49
N LEU A 58 6.66 -11.57 4.39
CA LEU A 58 7.43 -11.67 3.16
C LEU A 58 8.02 -13.08 3.04
N ALA A 59 7.63 -13.79 2.00
CA ALA A 59 8.16 -15.11 1.68
C ALA A 59 8.57 -15.15 0.21
N LYS A 60 9.70 -15.78 -0.08
CA LYS A 60 9.99 -16.26 -1.45
C LYS A 60 9.27 -17.61 -1.65
N PRO A 61 8.92 -17.98 -2.89
CA PRO A 61 8.40 -19.32 -3.17
C PRO A 61 9.33 -20.40 -2.58
N GLY A 62 8.76 -21.34 -1.83
CA GLY A 62 9.51 -22.42 -1.15
C GLY A 62 10.23 -22.02 0.15
N CYS A 63 10.05 -20.79 0.63
CA CYS A 63 10.61 -20.36 1.91
C CYS A 63 9.88 -21.04 3.08
N ARG A 64 10.65 -21.64 4.01
CA ARG A 64 10.11 -22.27 5.23
C ARG A 64 9.83 -21.26 6.34
N ASP A 65 10.63 -20.20 6.41
CA ASP A 65 10.58 -19.20 7.47
C ASP A 65 10.31 -17.81 6.88
N PRO A 66 9.04 -17.44 6.72
CA PRO A 66 8.68 -16.16 6.12
C PRO A 66 8.98 -15.01 7.11
N ARG A 67 9.47 -13.89 6.61
CA ARG A 67 9.85 -12.73 7.43
C ARG A 67 8.63 -11.88 7.75
N ARG A 68 8.41 -11.57 9.03
CA ARG A 68 7.36 -10.66 9.47
C ARG A 68 7.53 -9.28 8.81
N LEU A 69 6.47 -8.77 8.18
CA LEU A 69 6.41 -7.39 7.71
C LEU A 69 5.53 -6.60 8.67
N LEU A 70 6.09 -5.56 9.28
CA LEU A 70 5.32 -4.58 10.04
C LEU A 70 4.99 -3.42 9.12
N MET A 71 3.71 -3.16 8.91
CA MET A 71 3.26 -2.03 8.11
C MET A 71 3.06 -0.81 9.00
N ALA A 72 4.05 0.08 9.01
CA ALA A 72 3.98 1.37 9.71
C ALA A 72 2.73 2.15 9.28
N GLU A 73 2.09 2.83 10.22
CA GLU A 73 0.84 3.59 10.04
C GLU A 73 -0.40 2.74 9.66
N ILE A 74 -0.26 1.41 9.52
CA ILE A 74 -1.37 0.48 9.23
C ILE A 74 -1.60 -0.46 10.41
N GLU A 75 -0.55 -1.13 10.86
CA GLU A 75 -0.57 -1.90 12.09
C GLU A 75 -0.41 -0.92 13.25
N ALA A 76 -1.41 -0.83 14.13
CA ALA A 76 -1.21 -0.15 15.41
C ALA A 76 0.02 -0.80 16.05
N PRO A 77 1.01 -0.01 16.54
CA PRO A 77 2.10 -0.59 17.26
C PRO A 77 1.49 -1.27 18.50
N ASN A 78 1.34 -2.59 18.43
CA ASN A 78 1.21 -3.42 19.60
C ASN A 78 2.59 -3.39 20.26
N LEU A 79 2.95 -2.22 20.80
CA LEU A 79 3.77 -2.10 21.98
C LEU A 79 2.96 -2.79 23.07
N GLN A 80 2.96 -4.13 23.06
CA GLN A 80 3.08 -4.82 24.32
C GLN A 80 4.37 -4.25 24.91
N THR A 81 4.22 -3.18 25.69
CA THR A 81 5.13 -2.87 26.78
C THR A 81 5.40 -4.19 27.46
N TRP A 82 6.58 -4.76 27.20
CA TRP A 82 7.18 -5.70 28.13
C TRP A 82 7.28 -4.96 29.46
N ALA A 83 6.26 -5.14 30.28
CA ALA A 83 6.29 -4.82 31.70
C ALA A 83 7.00 -5.95 32.43
#